data_AF-A0A1C3F0V8-F1
#
_entry.id   AF-A0A1C3F0V8-F1
#
_cell.length_a   1.000
_cell.length_b   1.000
_cell.length_c   1.000
_cell.angle_alpha   90.00
_cell.angle_beta   90.00
_cell.angle_gamma   90.00
#
_symmetry.space_group_name_H-M   'P 1'
#
loop_
_entity.id
_entity.type
_entity.pdbx_description
1 polymer ?
#
loop_
_entity_poly.entity_id
_entity_poly.type
_entity_poly.pdbx_seq_one_letter_code
_entity_poly.pdbx_strand_id
1 'polypeptide(L)'
;MDRIKGEIMSKDAFFNNVPYTKEPYEGILISADTEHNQYKIAVQLSENQVLLVDQVNDKEVHEKLREWVPRVNEIQIQYGVKNDPGNYS
;
A
#
# COMPACT_ATOMS: atom_id res chain seq x y z
N MET A 1 -13.37 -6.54 15.49
CA MET A 1 -12.86 -6.51 14.12
C MET A 1 -11.37 -6.73 14.21
N ASP A 2 -10.85 -7.78 13.58
CA ASP A 2 -9.41 -8.00 13.52
C ASP A 2 -8.79 -6.96 12.58
N ARG A 3 -7.69 -6.34 13.01
CA ARG A 3 -6.97 -5.38 12.16
C ARG A 3 -6.39 -6.11 10.96
N ILE A 4 -6.40 -5.46 9.80
CA ILE A 4 -5.69 -5.94 8.61
C ILE A 4 -4.23 -6.14 8.98
N LYS A 5 -3.74 -7.38 8.86
CA LYS A 5 -2.37 -7.75 9.22
C LYS A 5 -1.44 -7.38 8.07
N GLY A 6 -0.28 -6.86 8.43
CA GLY A 6 0.76 -6.45 7.49
C GLY A 6 1.99 -5.96 8.25
N GLU A 7 3.01 -5.54 7.51
CA GLU A 7 4.24 -5.00 8.07
C GLU A 7 4.27 -3.48 7.91
N ILE A 8 4.40 -2.74 9.02
CA ILE A 8 4.58 -1.29 8.95
C ILE A 8 6.06 -1.01 8.72
N MET A 9 6.35 -0.22 7.69
CA MET A 9 7.71 0.21 7.37
C MET A 9 7.74 1.65 6.87
N SER A 10 8.94 2.25 6.84
CA SER A 10 9.14 3.55 6.21
C SER A 10 8.98 3.46 4.69
N LYS A 11 8.52 4.53 4.04
CA LYS A 11 8.52 4.62 2.57
C LYS A 11 9.89 4.37 1.96
N ASP A 12 10.96 4.87 2.58
CA ASP A 12 12.33 4.66 2.10
C ASP A 12 12.69 3.16 2.07
N ALA A 13 12.41 2.43 3.15
CA ALA A 13 12.59 0.98 3.20
C ALA A 13 11.67 0.23 2.22
N PHE A 14 10.46 0.73 2.00
CA PHE A 14 9.54 0.15 1.01
C PHE A 14 10.07 0.31 -0.41
N PHE A 15 10.61 1.48 -0.76
CA PHE A 15 11.14 1.76 -2.08
C PHE A 15 12.56 1.23 -2.31
N ASN A 16 13.39 1.08 -1.27
CA ASN A 16 14.75 0.50 -1.31
C ASN A 16 15.53 0.68 -2.63
N ASN A 17 15.61 1.91 -3.15
CA ASN A 17 16.27 2.27 -4.42
C ASN A 17 15.75 1.58 -5.69
N VAL A 18 14.48 1.15 -5.71
CA VAL A 18 13.90 0.52 -6.89
C VAL A 18 13.48 1.56 -7.94
N PRO A 19 13.70 1.28 -9.23
CA PRO A 19 13.45 2.24 -10.31
C PRO A 19 11.97 2.46 -10.63
N TYR A 20 11.07 1.66 -10.04
CA TYR A 20 9.65 1.68 -10.38
C TYR A 20 8.77 1.77 -9.13
N THR A 21 8.16 2.95 -9.02
CA THR A 21 7.12 3.26 -8.05
C THR A 21 5.90 3.74 -8.81
N LYS A 22 4.72 3.20 -8.49
CA LYS A 22 3.45 3.74 -8.96
C LYS A 22 2.48 3.90 -7.81
N GLU A 23 1.78 5.04 -7.82
CA GLU A 23 0.58 5.30 -7.03
C GLU A 23 -0.61 5.26 -7.98
N PRO A 24 -1.16 4.06 -8.27
CA PRO A 24 -2.28 3.93 -9.22
C PRO A 24 -3.60 4.47 -8.65
N TYR A 25 -3.71 4.56 -7.32
CA TYR A 25 -4.83 5.12 -6.58
C TYR A 25 -4.30 5.84 -5.35
N GLU A 26 -5.01 6.88 -4.91
CA GLU A 26 -4.64 7.64 -3.72
C GLU A 26 -4.50 6.70 -2.51
N GLY A 27 -3.32 6.73 -1.88
CA GLY A 27 -3.04 5.95 -0.69
C GLY A 27 -2.67 4.49 -0.91
N ILE A 28 -2.54 4.01 -2.15
CA ILE A 28 -1.95 2.70 -2.45
C ILE A 28 -0.63 2.84 -3.22
N LEU A 29 0.41 2.17 -2.76
CA LEU A 29 1.74 2.23 -3.33
C LEU A 29 2.15 0.85 -3.84
N ILE A 30 2.72 0.84 -5.05
CA ILE A 30 3.36 -0.34 -5.63
C ILE A 30 4.85 -0.07 -5.77
N SER A 31 5.65 -1.01 -5.30
CA SER A 31 7.10 -1.06 -5.53
C SER A 31 7.47 -2.40 -6.16
N ALA A 32 8.29 -2.36 -7.21
CA ALA A 32 8.87 -3.58 -7.77
C ALA A 32 9.99 -4.09 -6.87
N ASP A 33 9.95 -5.36 -6.49
CA ASP A 33 11.05 -6.09 -5.86
C ASP A 33 11.76 -6.92 -6.94
N THR A 34 12.82 -6.35 -7.51
CA THR A 34 13.61 -7.00 -8.56
C THR A 34 14.48 -8.15 -8.04
N GLU A 35 14.75 -8.21 -6.72
CA GLU A 35 15.52 -9.31 -6.13
C GLU A 35 14.70 -10.60 -6.10
N HIS A 36 13.41 -10.48 -5.80
CA HIS A 36 12.49 -11.61 -5.69
C HIS A 36 11.55 -11.78 -6.91
N ASN A 37 11.65 -10.89 -7.91
CA ASN A 37 10.77 -10.84 -9.08
C ASN A 37 9.28 -10.74 -8.71
N GLN A 38 8.98 -9.87 -7.75
CA GLN A 38 7.66 -9.65 -7.18
C GLN A 38 7.33 -8.15 -7.12
N TYR A 39 6.08 -7.83 -6.83
CA TYR A 39 5.60 -6.49 -6.52
C TYR A 39 5.10 -6.46 -5.09
N LYS A 40 5.53 -5.45 -4.37
CA LYS A 40 5.03 -5.11 -3.04
C LYS A 40 3.86 -4.16 -3.18
N ILE A 41 2.75 -4.49 -2.52
CA ILE A 41 1.57 -3.63 -2.43
C ILE A 41 1.49 -3.11 -1.00
N ALA A 42 1.45 -1.79 -0.85
CA ALA A 42 1.33 -1.15 0.45
C ALA A 42 0.25 -0.07 0.49
N VAL A 43 -0.32 0.13 1.67
CA VAL A 43 -1.24 1.23 1.96
C VAL A 43 -0.48 2.33 2.67
N GLN A 44 -0.59 3.55 2.18
CA GLN A 44 0.01 4.71 2.83
C GLN A 44 -0.70 4.99 4.16
N LEU A 45 0.06 5.01 5.24
CA LEU A 45 -0.43 5.37 6.58
C LEU A 45 -0.09 6.82 6.96
N SER A 46 1.02 7.35 6.45
CA SER A 46 1.41 8.74 6.64
C SER A 46 2.33 9.19 5.52
N GLU A 47 2.84 10.41 5.61
CA GLU A 47 3.83 10.93 4.66
C GLU A 47 5.03 9.97 4.52
N ASN A 48 5.47 9.34 5.62
CA ASN A 48 6.69 8.54 5.66
C ASN A 48 6.47 7.07 6.00
N GLN A 49 5.24 6.64 6.30
CA GLN A 49 4.94 5.27 6.71
C GLN A 49 3.93 4.60 5.79
N VAL A 50 4.15 3.30 5.58
CA VAL A 50 3.29 2.44 4.78
C VAL A 50 3.06 1.12 5.51
N LEU A 51 1.92 0.50 5.24
CA LEU A 51 1.61 -0.86 5.62
C LEU A 51 1.77 -1.76 4.40
N LEU A 52 2.77 -2.63 4.39
CA LEU A 52 2.88 -3.69 3.41
C LEU A 52 1.76 -4.70 3.65
N VAL A 53 0.84 -4.82 2.68
CA VAL A 53 -0.34 -5.68 2.77
C VAL A 53 -0.22 -6.92 1.90
N ASP A 54 0.62 -6.89 0.85
CA ASP A 54 0.76 -8.02 -0.06
C ASP A 54 2.10 -8.01 -0.82
N GLN A 55 2.50 -9.20 -1.27
CA GLN A 55 3.67 -9.44 -2.13
C GLN A 55 3.30 -10.47 -3.20
N VAL A 56 3.23 -10.02 -4.44
CA VAL A 56 2.60 -10.78 -5.54
C VAL A 56 3.46 -10.73 -6.80
N ASN A 57 3.32 -11.72 -7.68
CA ASN A 57 4.03 -11.66 -8.97
C ASN A 57 3.35 -10.69 -9.96
N ASP A 58 4.02 -10.41 -11.08
CA ASP A 58 3.55 -9.50 -12.14
C ASP A 58 2.17 -9.85 -12.71
N LYS A 59 1.84 -11.15 -12.78
CA LYS A 59 0.56 -11.60 -13.34
C LYS A 59 -0.61 -11.30 -12.42
N GLU A 60 -0.35 -11.28 -11.11
CA GLU A 60 -1.36 -11.14 -10.06
C GLU A 60 -1.51 -9.70 -9.56
N VAL A 61 -0.51 -8.83 -9.78
CA VAL A 61 -0.49 -7.46 -9.24
C VAL A 61 -1.74 -6.67 -9.57
N HIS A 62 -2.26 -6.78 -10.80
CA HIS A 62 -3.45 -6.07 -11.23
C HIS A 62 -4.72 -6.58 -10.55
N GLU A 63 -4.80 -7.88 -10.28
CA GLU A 63 -5.94 -8.49 -9.59
C GLU A 63 -5.93 -8.10 -8.11
N LYS A 64 -4.77 -8.21 -7.48
CA LYS A 64 -4.58 -7.84 -6.08
C LYS A 64 -4.77 -6.36 -5.82
N LEU A 65 -4.41 -5.51 -6.77
CA LEU A 65 -4.73 -4.09 -6.71
C LEU A 65 -6.24 -3.85 -6.59
N ARG A 66 -7.04 -4.53 -7.42
CA ARG A 66 -8.51 -4.41 -7.39
C ARG A 66 -9.09 -4.92 -6.06
N GLU A 67 -8.43 -5.85 -5.39
CA GLU A 67 -8.81 -6.32 -4.05
C GLU A 67 -8.50 -5.29 -2.96
N TRP A 68 -7.33 -4.65 -3.03
CA TRP A 68 -6.83 -3.77 -1.97
C TRP A 68 -7.33 -2.33 -2.06
N VAL A 69 -7.54 -1.80 -3.27
CA VAL A 69 -8.00 -0.41 -3.48
C VAL A 69 -9.28 -0.08 -2.69
N PRO A 70 -10.33 -0.91 -2.70
CA PRO A 70 -11.54 -0.62 -1.92
C PRO A 70 -11.33 -0.63 -0.39
N ARG A 71 -10.25 -1.25 0.09
CA ARG A 71 -9.96 -1.41 1.53
C ARG A 71 -9.02 -0.33 2.08
N VAL A 72 -8.44 0.53 1.22
CA VAL A 72 -7.48 1.57 1.62
C VAL A 72 -8.03 2.42 2.77
N ASN A 73 -9.23 2.97 2.61
CA ASN A 73 -9.87 3.82 3.62
C ASN A 73 -10.10 3.08 4.94
N GLU A 74 -10.56 1.83 4.87
CA GLU A 74 -10.78 1.00 6.05
C GLU A 74 -9.47 0.78 6.81
N ILE A 75 -8.40 0.43 6.10
CA ILE A 75 -7.07 0.21 6.66
C ILE A 75 -6.57 1.51 7.31
N GLN A 76 -6.63 2.63 6.60
CA GLN A 76 -6.21 3.92 7.13
C GLN A 76 -6.96 4.29 8.43
N ILE A 77 -8.27 4.06 8.50
CA ILE A 77 -9.06 4.24 9.73
C ILE A 77 -8.58 3.32 10.86
N GLN A 78 -8.35 2.03 10.57
CA GLN A 78 -7.89 1.04 11.58
C GLN A 78 -6.53 1.41 12.19
N TYR A 79 -5.67 2.05 11.39
CA TYR A 79 -4.34 2.50 11.80
C TYR A 79 -4.31 3.96 12.29
N GLY A 80 -5.47 4.61 12.43
CA GLY A 80 -5.58 5.96 13.01
C GLY A 80 -5.04 7.06 12.10
N VAL A 81 -4.94 6.80 10.80
CA VAL A 81 -4.60 7.81 9.80
C VAL A 81 -5.70 8.86 9.81
N LYS A 82 -5.31 10.11 10.05
CA LYS A 82 -6.23 11.25 9.92
C LYS A 82 -6.43 11.52 8.43
N ASN A 83 -7.22 10.67 7.79
CA ASN A 83 -7.84 11.06 6.53
C ASN A 83 -8.77 12.20 6.89
N ASP A 84 -8.51 13.42 6.41
CA ASP A 84 -9.48 14.49 6.51
C ASP A 84 -10.74 13.99 5.78
N PRO A 85 -11.86 13.67 6.46
CA PRO A 85 -13.04 13.12 5.80
C PRO A 85 -13.77 14.19 4.96
N GLY A 86 -13.23 15.40 4.88
CA GLY A 86 -13.88 16.58 4.33
C GLY A 86 -13.63 16.77 2.84
N ASN A 87 -14.04 15.82 1.98
CA ASN A 87 -14.35 16.14 0.58
C ASN A 87 -15.19 15.08 -0.16
N TYR A 88 -16.15 14.48 0.53
CA TYR A 88 -17.32 13.88 -0.12
C TYR A 88 -18.57 14.62 0.36
N SER A 89 -18.76 15.84 -0.15
CA SER A 89 -20.00 16.62 -0.03
C SER A 89 -20.71 16.69 -1.36
#